data_AF-A0A423JQV5-F1
#
_entry.id   AF-A0A423JQV5-F1
#
_cell.length_a   1.000
_cell.length_b   1.000
_cell.length_c   1.000
_cell.angle_alpha   90.00
_cell.angle_beta   90.00
_cell.angle_gamma   90.00
#
_symmetry.space_group_name_H-M   'P 1'
#
loop_
_entity.id
_entity.type
_entity.pdbx_description
1 polymer ?
#
loop_
_entity_poly.entity_id
_entity_poly.type
_entity_poly.pdbx_seq_one_letter_code
_entity_poly.pdbx_strand_id
1 'polypeptide(L)' 'MISFKALQHRLDHSFSNSQTNTDEAALDAADSGTPEDMMAFSDASQKMATATSVLSEGLRAQHGITKAIIDGIQ' A
#
# COMPACT_ATOMS: atom_id res chain seq x y z
N MET A 1 -17.17 5.59 13.93
CA MET A 1 -16.35 6.54 13.15
C MET A 1 -14.95 5.95 13.03
N ILE A 2 -14.47 5.63 11.84
CA ILE A 2 -13.08 5.17 11.67
C ILE A 2 -12.18 6.38 11.84
N SER A 3 -11.26 6.33 12.81
CA SER A 3 -10.26 7.38 13.00
C SER A 3 -9.25 7.35 11.86
N PHE A 4 -8.78 8.51 11.41
CA PHE A 4 -7.71 8.61 10.41
C PHE A 4 -6.49 7.77 10.82
N LYS A 5 -6.13 7.76 12.10
CA LYS A 5 -5.03 6.94 12.63
C LYS A 5 -5.28 5.44 12.48
N ALA A 6 -6.53 4.99 12.61
CA ALA A 6 -6.90 3.60 12.40
C ALA A 6 -6.89 3.23 10.90
N LEU A 7 -7.20 4.19 10.03
CA LEU A 7 -7.10 4.01 8.58
C LEU A 7 -5.64 3.95 8.13
N GLN A 8 -4.80 4.87 8.62
CA GLN A 8 -3.36 4.87 8.41
C GLN A 8 -2.73 3.55 8.86
N HIS A 9 -3.00 3.09 10.09
CA HIS A 9 -2.47 1.83 10.60
C HIS A 9 -2.87 0.61 9.75
N ARG A 10 -4.10 0.60 9.20
CA ARG A 10 -4.55 -0.45 8.28
C ARG A 10 -3.84 -0.37 6.92
N LEU A 11 -3.64 0.83 6.40
CA LEU A 11 -2.90 1.05 5.15
C LEU A 11 -1.44 0.64 5.31
N ASP A 12 -0.79 1.02 6.40
CA ASP A 12 0.59 0.65 6.71
C ASP A 12 0.74 -0.88 6.83
N HIS A 13 -0.19 -1.53 7.52
CA HIS A 13 -0.17 -2.99 7.65
C HIS A 13 -0.42 -3.69 6.30
N SER A 14 -1.39 -3.20 5.51
CA SER A 14 -1.68 -3.73 4.18
C SER A 14 -0.51 -3.53 3.22
N PHE A 15 0.18 -2.39 3.30
CA PHE A 15 1.37 -2.10 2.51
C PHE A 15 2.52 -3.02 2.89
N SER A 16 2.81 -3.15 4.18
CA SER A 16 3.86 -4.05 4.68
C SER A 16 3.63 -5.49 4.24
N ASN A 17 2.39 -6.00 4.36
CA ASN A 17 2.07 -7.36 3.93
C ASN A 17 2.20 -7.50 2.40
N SER A 18 1.75 -6.50 1.63
CA SER A 18 1.85 -6.55 0.16
C SER A 18 3.31 -6.49 -0.31
N GLN A 19 4.16 -5.73 0.38
CA GLN A 19 5.60 -5.68 0.13
C GLN A 19 6.24 -7.04 0.40
N THR A 20 6.05 -7.61 1.60
CA THR A 20 6.60 -8.93 1.94
C THR A 20 6.14 -10.00 0.95
N ASN A 21 4.85 -10.04 0.60
CA ASN A 21 4.33 -11.01 -0.36
C ASN A 21 4.91 -10.81 -1.78
N THR A 22 5.18 -9.57 -2.19
CA THR A 22 5.79 -9.30 -3.51
C THR A 22 7.25 -9.72 -3.52
N ASP A 23 7.98 -9.45 -2.44
CA ASP A 23 9.38 -9.84 -2.29
C ASP A 23 9.52 -11.38 -2.25
N GLU A 24 8.65 -12.08 -1.52
CA GLU A 24 8.59 -13.55 -1.51
C GLU A 24 8.26 -14.12 -2.90
N ALA A 25 7.21 -13.62 -3.55
CA ALA A 25 6.85 -14.07 -4.90
C ALA A 25 7.94 -13.77 -5.94
N ALA A 26 8.71 -12.69 -5.76
CA ALA A 26 9.85 -12.37 -6.61
C ALA A 26 11.00 -13.37 -6.42
N LEU A 27 11.27 -13.77 -5.17
CA LEU A 27 12.28 -14.78 -4.85
C LEU A 27 11.87 -16.15 -5.41
N ASP A 28 10.62 -16.56 -5.21
CA ASP A 28 10.10 -17.83 -5.70
C ASP A 28 10.12 -17.90 -7.24
N ALA A 29 9.69 -16.83 -7.92
CA ALA A 29 9.74 -16.74 -9.37
C ALA A 29 11.18 -16.74 -9.92
N ALA A 30 12.13 -16.14 -9.18
CA ALA A 30 13.53 -16.14 -9.57
C ALA A 30 14.20 -17.51 -9.39
N ASP A 31 13.78 -18.29 -8.40
CA ASP A 31 14.38 -19.59 -8.08
C ASP A 31 13.76 -20.74 -8.90
N SER A 32 12.44 -20.73 -9.09
CA SER A 32 11.72 -21.80 -9.81
C SER A 32 11.60 -21.55 -11.33
N GLY A 33 11.49 -20.28 -11.75
CA GLY A 33 11.22 -19.88 -13.13
C GLY A 33 9.90 -20.41 -13.71
N THR A 34 8.96 -20.90 -12.89
CA THR A 34 7.71 -21.48 -13.40
C THR A 34 6.74 -20.39 -13.89
N PRO A 35 5.89 -20.69 -14.89
CA PRO A 35 4.84 -19.76 -15.33
C PRO A 35 3.87 -19.38 -14.21
N GLU A 36 3.56 -20.30 -13.30
CA GLU A 36 2.69 -20.07 -12.15
C GLU A 36 3.29 -19.04 -11.18
N ASP A 37 4.58 -19.16 -10.87
CA ASP A 37 5.26 -18.23 -9.94
C ASP A 37 5.46 -16.85 -10.58
N MET A 38 5.69 -16.79 -11.89
CA MET A 38 5.69 -15.54 -12.65
C MET A 38 4.32 -14.84 -12.61
N MET A 39 3.21 -15.59 -12.68
CA MET A 39 1.86 -15.03 -12.51
C MET A 39 1.60 -14.57 -11.08
N ALA A 40 2.04 -15.34 -10.08
CA ALA A 40 1.92 -14.96 -8.67
C ALA A 40 2.69 -13.67 -8.37
N PHE A 41 3.91 -13.53 -8.89
CA PHE A 41 4.68 -12.28 -8.80
C PHE A 41 3.97 -11.11 -9.49
N SER A 42 3.37 -11.34 -10.67
CA SER A 42 2.63 -10.29 -11.39
C SER A 42 1.41 -9.79 -10.60
N ASP A 43 0.63 -10.70 -10.01
CA ASP A 43 -0.52 -10.37 -9.15
C ASP A 43 -0.08 -9.65 -7.87
N ALA A 44 0.97 -10.13 -7.21
CA ALA A 44 1.55 -9.48 -6.03
C ALA A 44 2.04 -8.06 -6.34
N SER A 45 2.74 -7.88 -7.46
CA SER A 45 3.20 -6.58 -7.95
C SER A 45 2.05 -5.60 -8.19
N GLN A 46 0.93 -6.08 -8.77
CA GLN A 46 -0.24 -5.24 -8.99
C GLN A 46 -0.92 -4.81 -7.68
N LYS A 47 -0.98 -5.71 -6.69
CA LYS A 47 -1.47 -5.41 -5.34
C LYS A 47 -0.57 -4.37 -4.65
N MET A 48 0.75 -4.50 -4.76
CA MET A 48 1.71 -3.53 -4.22
C MET A 48 1.59 -2.15 -4.88
N ALA A 49 1.40 -2.09 -6.21
CA ALA A 49 1.16 -0.84 -6.92
C ALA A 49 -0.13 -0.14 -6.41
N THR A 50 -1.18 -0.93 -6.20
CA THR A 50 -2.45 -0.42 -5.64
C THR A 50 -2.26 0.09 -4.20
N ALA A 51 -1.59 -0.68 -3.34
CA ALA A 51 -1.30 -0.29 -1.98
C ALA A 51 -0.49 1.03 -1.91
N THR A 52 0.50 1.19 -2.80
CA THR A 52 1.31 2.41 -2.91
C THR A 52 0.48 3.62 -3.32
N SER A 53 -0.43 3.45 -4.29
CA SER A 53 -1.33 4.51 -4.75
C SER A 53 -2.28 4.96 -3.62
N VAL A 54 -2.87 4.01 -2.90
CA VAL A 54 -3.78 4.31 -1.78
C VAL A 54 -3.04 4.98 -0.62
N LEU A 55 -1.82 4.55 -0.30
CA LEU A 55 -0.98 5.19 0.73
C LEU A 55 -0.70 6.66 0.36
N SER A 56 -0.32 6.91 -0.90
CA SER A 56 -0.02 8.24 -1.41
C SER A 56 -1.24 9.17 -1.35
N GLU A 57 -2.41 8.67 -1.73
CA GLU A 57 -3.66 9.43 -1.64
C GLU A 57 -4.08 9.66 -0.18
N GLY A 58 -3.82 8.69 0.71
CA GLY A 58 -4.03 8.83 2.15
C GLY A 58 -3.19 9.95 2.77
N LEU A 59 -1.91 10.06 2.40
CA LEU A 59 -1.03 11.16 2.80
C LEU A 59 -1.52 12.52 2.27
N ARG A 60 -2.00 12.54 1.02
CA ARG A 60 -2.56 13.75 0.40
C ARG A 60 -3.83 14.20 1.13
N ALA A 61 -4.72 13.27 1.46
CA ALA A 61 -5.92 13.54 2.25
C ALA A 61 -5.57 14.06 3.65
N GLN A 62 -4.57 13.48 4.32
CA GLN A 62 -4.07 13.97 5.61
C GLN A 62 -3.61 15.42 5.53
N HIS A 63 -2.81 15.73 4.51
CA HIS A 63 -2.30 17.07 4.29
C HIS A 63 -3.44 18.06 4.01
N GLY A 64 -4.41 17.68 3.16
CA GLY A 64 -5.59 18.48 2.86
C GLY A 64 -6.45 18.78 4.10
N ILE A 65 -6.69 17.77 4.95
CA ILE A 65 -7.43 17.94 6.21
C ILE A 65 -6.67 18.89 7.14
N THR A 66 -5.36 18.70 7.27
CA THR A 66 -4.52 19.56 8.12
C THR A 66 -4.58 21.02 7.66
N LYS A 67 -4.47 21.25 6.35
CA LYS A 67 -4.58 22.58 5.77
C LYS A 67 -5.96 23.19 6.03
N ALA A 68 -7.05 22.44 5.81
CA ALA A 68 -8.40 22.93 6.06
C ALA A 68 -8.66 23.29 7.52
N ILE A 69 -8.04 22.57 8.47
CA ILE A 69 -8.08 22.92 9.90
C ILE A 69 -7.34 24.24 10.15
N ILE A 70 -6.14 24.42 9.60
CA ILE A 70 -5.37 25.67 9.75
C ILE A 70 -6.14 26.84 9.16
N ASP A 71 -6.63 26.70 7.92
CA ASP A 71 -7.38 27.74 7.21
C ASP A 71 -8.71 28.07 7.91
N GLY A 72 -9.32 27.11 8.60
CA GLY A 72 -10.56 27.32 9.38
C GLY A 72 -10.37 27.82 10.82
N ILE A 73 -9.13 27.86 11.33
CA ILE A 73 -8.78 28.44 12.64
C ILE A 73 -8.44 29.94 12.51
N GLN A 74 -8.17 30.43 11.30
CA GLN A 74 -7.98 31.86 10.97
C GLN A 74 -9.31 32.61 10.85
#